data_AF-A0AAW2WFR6-F1
#
_entry.id   AF-A0AAW2WFR6-F1
#
_cell.length_a   1.000
_cell.length_b   1.000
_cell.length_c   1.000
_cell.angle_alpha   90.00
_cell.angle_beta   90.00
_cell.angle_gamma   90.00
#
_symmetry.space_group_name_H-M   'P 1'
#
loop_
_entity.id
_entity.type
_entity.pdbx_description
1 polymer ?
#
loop_
_entity_poly.entity_id
_entity_poly.type
_entity_poly.pdbx_seq_one_letter_code
_entity_poly.pdbx_strand_id
1 'polypeptide(L)'
;MEEIKGLNEEAYDWLGNINKTQWTLAHDGGWCTGILTTNISEAVRVLKGARRLPIVPLVEITLNRSAQYFLQRTTRANRMINANQQWADYAFRLFEARQAEAVQHIVQKFDYNQQSASMITLSTTGQGSCTYVVKLRQQMCSCGKWGTHGIPCSHAIQASRHFGMNALNFIPQYFSTRAYKKTYQGSFGPVYGEEYWDPIHFELVHNPTKRTSRGPGRHTTTRIQNEMDRPQRYARQQNQARQS
;
A
#
# COMPACT_ATOMS: atom_id res chain seq x y z
N MET A 1 7.64 11.08 -18.26
CA MET A 1 9.02 11.62 -18.41
C MET A 1 9.01 12.96 -19.11
N GLU A 2 8.37 13.08 -20.28
CA GLU A 2 8.23 14.38 -20.96
C GLU A 2 7.51 15.45 -20.12
N GLU A 3 6.45 15.08 -19.40
CA GLU A 3 5.80 16.02 -18.46
C GLU A 3 6.72 16.50 -17.33
N ILE A 4 7.61 15.62 -16.83
CA ILE A 4 8.58 15.98 -15.78
C ILE A 4 9.62 16.93 -16.36
N LYS A 5 10.11 16.65 -17.57
CA LYS A 5 11.05 17.51 -18.30
C LYS A 5 10.47 18.90 -18.55
N GLY A 6 9.20 18.97 -18.93
CA GLY A 6 8.49 20.24 -19.14
C GLY A 6 8.29 21.07 -17.87
N LEU A 7 8.29 20.44 -16.69
CA LEU A 7 8.15 21.13 -15.40
C LEU A 7 9.51 21.55 -14.82
N ASN A 8 10.51 20.66 -14.88
CA ASN A 8 11.84 20.92 -14.37
C ASN A 8 12.87 19.97 -15.03
N GLU A 9 13.76 20.56 -15.82
CA GLU A 9 14.79 19.82 -16.57
C GLU A 9 15.87 19.24 -15.65
N GLU A 10 16.26 19.96 -14.60
CA GLU A 10 17.25 19.49 -13.62
C GLU A 10 16.74 18.26 -12.84
N ALA A 11 15.45 18.26 -12.49
CA ALA A 11 14.80 17.10 -11.87
C ALA A 11 14.68 15.91 -12.84
N TYR A 12 14.46 16.17 -14.13
CA TYR A 12 14.45 15.14 -15.17
C TYR A 12 15.83 14.48 -15.30
N ASP A 13 16.90 15.27 -15.39
CA ASP A 13 18.26 14.76 -15.51
C ASP A 13 18.67 13.98 -14.25
N TRP A 14 18.34 14.50 -13.07
CA TRP A 14 18.59 13.82 -11.80
C TRP A 14 17.86 12.46 -11.73
N LEU A 15 16.59 12.39 -12.11
CA LEU A 15 15.83 11.12 -12.16
C LEU A 15 16.34 10.17 -13.25
N GLY A 16 16.80 10.71 -14.39
CA GLY A 16 17.37 9.94 -15.49
C GLY A 16 18.64 9.18 -15.10
N ASN A 17 19.42 9.73 -14.17
CA ASN A 17 20.63 9.10 -13.64
C ASN A 17 20.35 7.96 -12.65
N ILE A 18 19.14 7.86 -12.10
CA ILE A 18 18.74 6.79 -11.19
C ILE A 18 18.10 5.68 -12.01
N ASN A 19 18.50 4.43 -11.77
CA ASN A 19 17.91 3.29 -12.47
C ASN A 19 16.39 3.28 -12.29
N LYS A 20 15.65 3.28 -13.41
CA LYS A 20 14.18 3.36 -13.42
C LYS A 20 13.52 2.25 -12.59
N THR A 21 14.17 1.11 -12.42
CA THR A 21 13.68 0.02 -11.56
C THR A 21 13.54 0.43 -10.08
N GLN A 22 14.27 1.45 -9.64
CA GLN A 22 14.30 1.88 -8.24
C GLN A 22 13.20 2.88 -7.87
N TRP A 23 12.59 3.55 -8.85
CA TRP A 23 11.67 4.65 -8.59
C TRP A 23 10.44 4.70 -9.50
N THR A 24 10.38 3.85 -10.54
CA THR A 24 9.20 3.74 -11.40
C THR A 24 8.52 2.38 -11.26
N LEU A 25 7.21 2.40 -11.06
CA LEU A 25 6.36 1.20 -11.01
C LEU A 25 6.27 0.47 -12.36
N ALA A 26 6.50 1.18 -13.46
CA ALA A 26 6.46 0.59 -14.80
C ALA A 26 7.69 -0.28 -15.10
N HIS A 27 8.81 -0.06 -14.40
CA HIS A 27 10.08 -0.76 -14.63
C HIS A 27 10.59 -1.50 -13.39
N ASP A 28 9.84 -1.56 -12.30
CA ASP A 28 10.26 -2.20 -11.05
C ASP A 28 10.37 -3.72 -11.16
N GLY A 29 9.89 -4.33 -12.25
CA GLY A 29 9.86 -5.79 -12.43
C GLY A 29 8.72 -6.49 -11.69
N GLY A 30 7.71 -5.73 -11.22
CA GLY A 30 6.55 -6.25 -10.49
C GLY A 30 6.77 -6.44 -8.98
N TRP A 31 7.85 -5.89 -8.42
CA TRP A 31 8.21 -6.08 -7.01
C TRP A 31 7.41 -5.21 -6.05
N CYS A 32 6.92 -4.05 -6.48
CA CYS A 32 6.18 -3.10 -5.64
C CYS A 32 4.68 -3.10 -5.95
N THR A 33 4.01 -4.24 -5.82
CA THR A 33 2.59 -4.35 -6.19
C THR A 33 1.69 -3.42 -5.35
N GLY A 34 1.30 -2.28 -5.94
CA GLY A 34 0.34 -1.32 -5.36
C GLY A 34 0.83 -0.51 -4.15
N ILE A 35 2.10 -0.58 -3.75
CA ILE A 35 2.64 0.25 -2.65
C ILE A 35 3.27 1.51 -3.26
N LEU A 36 2.46 2.58 -3.33
CA LEU A 36 2.82 3.87 -3.94
C LEU A 36 3.35 4.90 -2.95
N THR A 37 3.56 4.55 -1.68
CA THR A 37 4.03 5.53 -0.68
C THR A 37 5.56 5.51 -0.65
N THR A 38 6.18 6.56 -1.18
CA THR A 38 7.63 6.85 -1.04
C THR A 38 8.05 7.06 0.41
N ASN A 39 7.09 7.19 1.32
CA ASN A 39 7.29 7.42 2.72
C ASN A 39 6.91 6.18 3.55
N ILE A 40 7.88 5.36 3.93
CA ILE A 40 7.71 4.23 4.87
C ILE A 40 6.98 4.68 6.14
N SER A 41 7.18 5.92 6.58
CA SER A 41 6.50 6.44 7.78
C SER A 41 4.99 6.66 7.60
N GLU A 42 4.48 6.83 6.37
CA GLU A 42 3.04 6.88 6.08
C GLU A 42 2.41 5.48 6.05
N ALA A 43 3.18 4.46 5.67
CA ALA A 43 2.77 3.07 5.79
C ALA A 43 2.59 2.68 7.28
N VAL A 44 3.38 3.28 8.18
CA VAL A 44 3.30 3.08 9.64
C VAL A 44 2.31 4.08 10.27
N ARG A 45 1.00 3.91 9.97
CA ARG A 45 -0.09 4.74 10.52
C ARG A 45 -0.12 4.81 12.05
N VAL A 46 0.50 3.85 12.74
CA VAL A 46 0.68 3.81 14.20
C VAL A 46 1.27 5.12 14.74
N LEU A 47 2.23 5.71 14.01
CA LEU A 47 2.97 6.91 14.44
C LEU A 47 2.25 8.24 14.14
N LYS A 48 1.09 8.20 13.49
CA LYS A 48 0.36 9.42 13.09
C LYS A 48 -0.10 10.22 14.30
N GLY A 49 0.31 11.48 14.40
CA GLY A 49 0.03 12.37 15.52
C GLY A 49 0.82 12.09 16.79
N ALA A 50 1.75 11.12 16.79
CA ALA A 50 2.57 10.81 17.97
C ALA A 50 3.86 11.65 18.05
N ARG A 51 4.33 12.19 16.91
CA ARG A 51 5.67 12.81 16.74
C ARG A 51 5.98 14.03 17.60
N ARG A 52 5.00 14.66 18.23
CA ARG A 52 5.18 15.87 19.08
C ARG A 52 4.94 15.59 20.56
N LEU A 53 4.89 14.33 20.95
CA LEU A 53 4.70 13.92 22.33
C LEU A 53 6.05 13.83 23.06
N PRO A 54 6.07 14.03 24.39
CA PRO A 54 7.22 13.66 25.21
C PRO A 54 7.57 12.17 25.03
N ILE A 55 8.81 11.78 25.35
CA ILE A 55 9.34 10.44 25.05
C ILE A 55 8.47 9.33 25.64
N VAL A 56 8.02 9.48 26.89
CA VAL A 56 7.20 8.46 27.57
C VAL A 56 5.85 8.24 26.85
N PRO A 57 4.99 9.26 26.67
CA PRO A 57 3.75 9.10 25.89
C PRO A 57 3.97 8.67 24.43
N LEU A 58 5.09 9.07 23.81
CA LEU A 58 5.44 8.65 22.45
C LEU A 58 5.64 7.12 22.38
N VAL A 59 6.44 6.57 23.30
CA VAL A 59 6.70 5.13 23.39
C VAL A 59 5.41 4.38 23.70
N GLU A 60 4.67 4.84 24.71
CA GLU A 60 3.41 4.21 25.14
C GLU A 60 2.37 4.18 24.01
N ILE A 61 2.10 5.31 23.35
CA ILE A 61 1.14 5.37 22.24
C ILE A 61 1.59 4.51 21.06
N THR A 62 2.89 4.48 20.76
CA THR A 62 3.44 3.67 19.67
C THR A 62 3.24 2.18 19.95
N LEU A 63 3.54 1.73 21.17
CA LEU A 63 3.34 0.35 21.58
C LEU A 63 1.87 -0.04 21.56
N ASN A 64 1.01 0.74 22.23
CA ASN A 64 -0.43 0.48 22.34
C ASN A 64 -1.11 0.43 20.96
N ARG A 65 -0.78 1.37 20.06
CA ARG A 65 -1.34 1.36 18.70
C ARG A 65 -0.78 0.22 17.86
N SER A 66 0.47 -0.19 18.04
CA SER A 66 1.04 -1.34 17.35
C SER A 66 0.32 -2.62 17.77
N ALA A 67 0.16 -2.82 19.08
CA ALA A 67 -0.58 -3.95 19.65
C ALA A 67 -2.03 -3.99 19.13
N GLN A 68 -2.76 -2.87 19.21
CA GLN A 68 -4.12 -2.78 18.67
C GLN A 68 -4.17 -3.05 17.16
N TYR A 69 -3.20 -2.54 16.39
CA TYR A 69 -3.14 -2.77 14.95
C TYR A 69 -2.95 -4.25 14.62
N PHE A 70 -2.03 -4.95 15.30
CA PHE A 70 -1.83 -6.39 15.13
C PHE A 70 -3.07 -7.18 15.56
N LEU A 71 -3.68 -6.87 16.70
CA LEU A 71 -4.90 -7.53 17.18
C LEU A 71 -6.04 -7.41 16.16
N GLN A 72 -6.28 -6.22 15.61
CA GLN A 72 -7.29 -6.00 14.57
C GLN A 72 -7.01 -6.83 13.31
N ARG A 73 -5.74 -6.88 12.87
CA ARG A 73 -5.32 -7.63 11.68
C ARG A 73 -5.44 -9.15 11.91
N THR A 74 -5.06 -9.65 13.06
CA THR A 74 -5.20 -11.07 13.45
C THR A 74 -6.67 -11.47 13.56
N THR A 75 -7.51 -10.61 14.14
CA THR A 75 -8.97 -10.81 14.19
C THR A 75 -9.55 -10.91 12.79
N ARG A 76 -9.15 -10.01 11.89
CA ARG A 76 -9.56 -10.03 10.47
C ARG A 76 -9.06 -11.30 9.77
N ALA A 77 -7.82 -11.72 10.02
CA ALA A 77 -7.26 -12.96 9.48
C ALA A 77 -8.08 -14.18 9.92
N ASN A 78 -8.42 -14.28 11.20
CA ASN A 78 -9.24 -15.37 11.72
C ASN A 78 -10.66 -15.37 11.15
N ARG A 79 -11.28 -14.19 10.97
CA ARG A 79 -12.57 -14.08 10.27
C ARG A 79 -12.50 -14.63 8.84
N MET A 80 -11.48 -14.25 8.07
CA MET A 80 -11.29 -14.75 6.71
C MET A 80 -11.07 -16.27 6.69
N ILE A 81 -10.31 -16.83 7.64
CA ILE A 81 -10.08 -18.28 7.74
C ILE A 81 -11.37 -19.01 8.08
N ASN A 82 -12.14 -18.51 9.04
CA ASN A 82 -13.40 -19.12 9.46
C ASN A 82 -14.46 -19.07 8.35
N ALA A 83 -14.39 -18.07 7.47
CA ALA A 83 -15.20 -17.97 6.26
C ALA A 83 -14.67 -18.82 5.09
N ASN A 84 -13.61 -19.62 5.31
CA ASN A 84 -12.91 -20.40 4.28
C ASN A 84 -12.47 -19.56 3.06
N GLN A 85 -12.17 -18.27 3.28
CA GLN A 85 -11.77 -17.33 2.25
C GLN A 85 -10.30 -17.55 1.88
N GLN A 86 -10.03 -17.93 0.63
CA GLN A 86 -8.67 -18.22 0.15
C GLN A 86 -7.77 -16.97 0.10
N TRP A 87 -8.32 -15.83 -0.35
CA TRP A 87 -7.56 -14.60 -0.61
C TRP A 87 -7.83 -13.54 0.45
N ALA A 88 -6.82 -12.76 0.83
CA ALA A 88 -6.99 -11.66 1.77
C ALA A 88 -7.96 -10.61 1.19
N ASP A 89 -8.71 -9.94 2.06
CA ASP A 89 -9.77 -9.00 1.68
C ASP A 89 -9.39 -7.97 0.62
N TYR A 90 -8.15 -7.45 0.64
CA TYR A 90 -7.70 -6.49 -0.37
C TYR A 90 -7.74 -7.11 -1.77
N ALA A 91 -7.13 -8.29 -1.93
CA ALA A 91 -7.06 -8.98 -3.20
C ALA A 91 -8.43 -9.46 -3.65
N PHE A 92 -9.22 -9.99 -2.72
CA PHE A 92 -10.58 -10.46 -2.99
C PHE A 92 -11.47 -9.32 -3.50
N ARG A 93 -11.57 -8.20 -2.77
CA ARG A 93 -12.40 -7.05 -3.17
C ARG A 93 -11.95 -6.42 -4.49
N LEU A 94 -10.64 -6.29 -4.69
CA LEU A 94 -10.10 -5.73 -5.92
C LEU A 94 -10.41 -6.65 -7.12
N PHE A 95 -10.32 -7.96 -6.93
CA PHE A 95 -10.68 -8.94 -7.95
C PHE A 95 -12.18 -8.89 -8.27
N GLU A 96 -13.06 -8.85 -7.25
CA GLU A 96 -14.51 -8.76 -7.46
C GLU A 96 -14.90 -7.49 -8.25
N ALA A 97 -14.34 -6.34 -7.88
CA ALA A 97 -14.59 -5.08 -8.61
C ALA A 97 -14.19 -5.19 -10.09
N ARG A 98 -13.02 -5.78 -10.37
CA ARG A 98 -12.54 -5.99 -11.74
C ARG A 98 -13.31 -7.08 -12.48
N GLN A 99 -13.85 -8.06 -11.77
CA GLN A 99 -14.70 -9.10 -12.34
C GLN A 99 -16.04 -8.52 -12.79
N ALA A 100 -16.59 -7.56 -12.06
CA ALA A 100 -17.79 -6.82 -12.46
C ALA A 100 -17.54 -5.97 -13.72
N GLU A 101 -16.36 -5.36 -13.85
CA GLU A 101 -15.96 -4.64 -15.07
C GLU A 101 -15.67 -5.57 -16.26
N ALA A 102 -15.29 -6.82 -16.01
CA ALA A 102 -14.80 -7.74 -17.05
C ALA A 102 -15.85 -8.03 -18.15
N VAL A 103 -17.14 -8.00 -17.79
CA VAL A 103 -18.25 -8.31 -18.70
C VAL A 103 -18.43 -7.28 -19.82
N GLN A 104 -17.80 -6.11 -19.70
CA GLN A 104 -17.90 -5.01 -20.67
C GLN A 104 -16.92 -5.14 -21.84
N HIS A 105 -16.01 -6.12 -21.82
CA HIS A 105 -14.96 -6.25 -22.82
C HIS A 105 -15.29 -7.33 -23.86
N ILE A 106 -15.07 -7.00 -25.13
CA ILE A 106 -15.20 -7.94 -26.25
C ILE A 106 -13.85 -8.64 -26.46
N VAL A 107 -13.89 -9.96 -26.62
CA VAL A 107 -12.67 -10.80 -26.75
C VAL A 107 -12.53 -11.33 -28.16
N GLN A 108 -11.37 -11.07 -28.76
CA GLN A 108 -10.91 -11.74 -29.96
C GLN A 108 -9.69 -12.61 -29.61
N LYS A 109 -9.84 -13.94 -29.72
CA LYS A 109 -8.75 -14.88 -29.49
C LYS A 109 -7.82 -14.89 -30.70
N PHE A 110 -6.50 -14.95 -30.48
CA PHE A 110 -5.50 -15.01 -31.55
C PHE A 110 -4.64 -16.28 -31.48
N ASP A 111 -4.19 -16.68 -30.30
CA ASP A 111 -3.30 -17.83 -30.14
C ASP A 111 -3.71 -18.66 -28.92
N TYR A 112 -4.05 -19.93 -29.15
CA TYR A 112 -4.41 -20.87 -28.08
C TYR A 112 -3.18 -21.35 -27.29
N ASN A 113 -2.05 -21.57 -27.97
CA ASN A 113 -0.81 -22.01 -27.34
C ASN A 113 -0.24 -20.92 -26.44
N GLN A 114 -0.24 -19.67 -26.88
CA GLN A 114 0.21 -18.54 -26.05
C GLN A 114 -0.90 -17.98 -25.14
N GLN A 115 -2.14 -18.48 -25.28
CA GLN A 115 -3.33 -17.97 -24.59
C GLN A 115 -3.43 -16.44 -24.70
N SER A 116 -3.28 -15.97 -25.96
CA SER A 116 -3.23 -14.55 -26.30
C SER A 116 -4.55 -14.10 -26.92
N ALA A 117 -5.04 -12.95 -26.45
CA ALA A 117 -6.27 -12.34 -26.93
C ALA A 117 -6.13 -10.82 -27.05
N SER A 118 -6.86 -10.26 -28.00
CA SER A 118 -7.14 -8.84 -28.08
C SER A 118 -8.46 -8.54 -27.38
N MET A 119 -8.47 -7.48 -26.59
CA MET A 119 -9.56 -7.07 -25.73
C MET A 119 -10.01 -5.68 -26.18
N ILE A 120 -11.22 -5.58 -26.71
CA ILE A 120 -11.81 -4.30 -27.09
C ILE A 120 -12.66 -3.82 -25.92
N THR A 121 -12.27 -2.68 -25.34
CA THR A 121 -13.05 -1.97 -24.32
C THR A 121 -13.78 -0.81 -24.98
N LEU A 122 -15.10 -0.82 -24.91
CA LEU A 122 -15.92 0.32 -25.35
C LEU A 122 -15.78 1.44 -24.33
N SER A 123 -15.48 2.66 -24.79
CA SER A 123 -15.42 3.82 -23.90
C SER A 123 -16.81 4.15 -23.37
N THR A 124 -16.93 4.26 -22.05
CA THR A 124 -18.13 4.77 -21.39
C THR A 124 -18.29 6.29 -21.52
N THR A 125 -17.27 7.00 -22.00
CA THR A 125 -17.25 8.47 -22.17
C THR A 125 -17.38 8.92 -23.63
N GLY A 126 -17.71 8.02 -24.55
CA GLY A 126 -17.94 8.36 -25.96
C GLY A 126 -16.68 8.52 -26.82
N GLN A 127 -15.49 8.27 -26.28
CA GLN A 127 -14.21 8.44 -26.99
C GLN A 127 -13.79 7.22 -27.84
N GLY A 128 -14.73 6.45 -28.37
CA GLY A 128 -14.45 5.28 -29.20
C GLY A 128 -14.10 4.00 -28.42
N SER A 129 -13.36 3.08 -29.03
CA SER A 129 -12.95 1.82 -28.39
C SER A 129 -11.43 1.74 -28.24
N CYS A 130 -10.97 1.20 -27.12
CA CYS A 130 -9.55 0.96 -26.87
C CYS A 130 -9.25 -0.53 -26.96
N THR A 131 -8.15 -0.88 -27.62
CA THR A 131 -7.72 -2.27 -27.77
C THR A 131 -6.56 -2.58 -26.84
N TYR A 132 -6.67 -3.66 -26.08
CA TYR A 132 -5.65 -4.14 -25.15
C TYR A 132 -5.24 -5.56 -25.48
N VAL A 133 -3.94 -5.86 -25.40
CA VAL A 133 -3.42 -7.20 -25.62
C VAL A 133 -3.24 -7.89 -24.27
N VAL A 134 -3.78 -9.10 -24.15
CA VAL A 134 -3.60 -9.98 -22.99
C VAL A 134 -2.82 -11.22 -23.41
N LYS A 135 -1.81 -11.57 -22.62
CA LYS A 135 -1.06 -12.82 -22.75
C LYS A 135 -1.12 -13.55 -21.41
N LEU A 136 -2.03 -14.51 -21.26
CA LEU A 136 -2.31 -15.15 -19.97
C LEU A 136 -1.11 -15.94 -19.43
N ARG A 137 -0.39 -16.67 -20.28
CA ARG A 137 0.83 -17.40 -19.87
C ARG A 137 1.92 -16.49 -19.30
N GLN A 138 2.01 -15.27 -19.82
CA GLN A 138 2.98 -14.26 -19.37
C GLN A 138 2.45 -13.39 -18.23
N GLN A 139 1.20 -13.63 -17.79
CA GLN A 139 0.49 -12.82 -16.79
C GLN A 139 0.52 -11.31 -17.11
N MET A 140 0.38 -10.99 -18.40
CA MET A 140 0.57 -9.63 -18.91
C MET A 140 -0.71 -9.11 -19.57
N CYS A 141 -1.01 -7.85 -19.31
CA CYS A 141 -1.97 -7.07 -20.07
C CYS A 141 -1.39 -5.70 -20.40
N SER A 142 -1.56 -5.24 -21.64
CA SER A 142 -1.06 -3.93 -22.08
C SER A 142 -1.70 -2.74 -21.37
N CYS A 143 -2.77 -2.93 -20.58
CA CYS A 143 -3.31 -1.87 -19.72
C CYS A 143 -2.44 -1.57 -18.49
N GLY A 144 -1.37 -2.35 -18.24
CA GLY A 144 -0.43 -2.19 -17.13
C GLY A 144 -0.96 -2.62 -15.76
N LYS A 145 -2.28 -2.57 -15.55
CA LYS A 145 -2.92 -2.84 -14.24
C LYS A 145 -2.57 -4.21 -13.65
N TRP A 146 -2.41 -5.25 -14.47
CA TRP A 146 -2.06 -6.59 -13.97
C TRP A 146 -0.64 -6.61 -13.39
N GLY A 147 0.37 -6.18 -14.15
CA GLY A 147 1.74 -6.10 -13.66
C GLY A 147 1.87 -5.20 -12.43
N THR A 148 1.21 -4.04 -12.44
CA THR A 148 1.25 -3.09 -11.31
C THR A 148 0.68 -3.62 -10.00
N HIS A 149 -0.39 -4.41 -10.04
CA HIS A 149 -1.09 -4.84 -8.82
C HIS A 149 -0.82 -6.30 -8.45
N GLY A 150 -0.21 -7.07 -9.36
CA GLY A 150 -0.07 -8.53 -9.23
C GLY A 150 -1.40 -9.30 -9.28
N ILE A 151 -2.54 -8.62 -9.41
CA ILE A 151 -3.88 -9.21 -9.50
C ILE A 151 -4.37 -9.00 -10.94
N PRO A 152 -5.02 -10.01 -11.58
CA PRO A 152 -5.58 -9.85 -12.92
C PRO A 152 -6.46 -8.61 -13.05
N CYS A 153 -6.31 -7.87 -14.15
CA CYS A 153 -7.20 -6.77 -14.52
C CYS A 153 -8.51 -7.30 -15.12
N SER A 154 -9.50 -6.43 -15.33
CA SER A 154 -10.78 -6.81 -15.93
C SER A 154 -10.62 -7.43 -17.33
N HIS A 155 -9.66 -6.97 -18.13
CA HIS A 155 -9.28 -7.58 -19.41
C HIS A 155 -8.77 -9.00 -19.27
N ALA A 156 -7.86 -9.24 -18.33
CA ALA A 156 -7.28 -10.55 -18.07
C ALA A 156 -8.31 -11.55 -17.52
N ILE A 157 -9.22 -11.08 -16.67
CA ILE A 157 -10.33 -11.89 -16.14
C ILE A 157 -11.25 -12.32 -17.28
N GLN A 158 -11.62 -11.40 -18.17
CA GLN A 158 -12.45 -11.73 -19.32
C GLN A 158 -11.74 -12.68 -20.30
N ALA A 159 -10.47 -12.42 -20.62
CA ALA A 159 -9.68 -13.35 -21.45
C ALA A 159 -9.61 -14.75 -20.83
N SER A 160 -9.37 -14.86 -19.52
CA SER A 160 -9.34 -16.14 -18.79
C SER A 160 -10.64 -16.93 -18.96
N ARG A 161 -11.80 -16.26 -18.84
CA ARG A 161 -13.11 -16.89 -19.07
C ARG A 161 -13.21 -17.48 -20.48
N HIS A 162 -12.78 -16.74 -21.49
CA HIS A 162 -12.80 -17.20 -22.88
C HIS A 162 -11.85 -18.38 -23.12
N PHE A 163 -10.73 -18.48 -22.40
CA PHE A 163 -9.82 -19.62 -22.46
C PHE A 163 -10.18 -20.76 -21.49
N GLY A 164 -11.30 -20.67 -20.76
CA GLY A 164 -11.71 -21.72 -19.81
C GLY A 164 -10.82 -21.80 -18.55
N MET A 165 -10.13 -20.71 -18.21
CA MET A 165 -9.23 -20.64 -17.06
C MET A 165 -9.86 -19.89 -15.91
N ASN A 166 -9.61 -20.35 -14.68
CA ASN A 166 -9.98 -19.61 -13.48
C ASN A 166 -8.97 -18.48 -13.23
N ALA A 167 -9.41 -17.23 -13.39
CA ALA A 167 -8.55 -16.06 -13.20
C ALA A 167 -8.01 -15.93 -11.76
N LEU A 168 -8.68 -16.51 -10.75
CA LEU A 168 -8.18 -16.53 -9.38
C LEU A 168 -6.84 -17.27 -9.25
N ASN A 169 -6.53 -18.21 -10.15
CA ASN A 169 -5.27 -18.96 -10.13
C ASN A 169 -4.05 -18.08 -10.47
N PHE A 170 -4.28 -16.91 -11.05
CA PHE A 170 -3.23 -15.95 -11.33
C PHE A 170 -2.95 -14.98 -10.17
N ILE A 171 -3.71 -15.05 -9.07
CA ILE A 171 -3.43 -14.24 -7.88
C ILE A 171 -2.24 -14.88 -7.14
N PRO A 172 -1.15 -14.15 -6.89
CA PRO A 172 0.00 -14.68 -6.16
C PRO A 172 -0.32 -15.07 -4.71
N GLN A 173 0.36 -16.11 -4.22
CA GLN A 173 0.13 -16.66 -2.88
C GLN A 173 0.43 -15.67 -1.74
N TYR A 174 1.23 -14.64 -1.97
CA TYR A 174 1.48 -13.59 -0.96
C TYR A 174 0.22 -12.77 -0.64
N PHE A 175 -0.80 -12.77 -1.52
CA PHE A 175 -2.12 -12.21 -1.24
C PHE A 175 -3.08 -13.18 -0.53
N SER A 176 -2.66 -14.41 -0.25
CA SER A 176 -3.52 -15.39 0.41
C SER A 176 -3.86 -14.97 1.84
N THR A 177 -5.02 -15.40 2.32
CA THR A 177 -5.42 -15.27 3.72
C THR A 177 -4.39 -15.90 4.66
N ARG A 178 -3.76 -17.01 4.25
CA ARG A 178 -2.72 -17.69 5.03
C ARG A 178 -1.45 -16.84 5.13
N ALA A 179 -0.98 -16.26 4.03
CA ALA A 179 0.16 -15.35 4.05
C ALA A 179 -0.13 -14.13 4.94
N TYR A 180 -1.33 -13.56 4.82
CA TYR A 180 -1.78 -12.46 5.67
C TYR A 180 -1.76 -12.81 7.16
N LYS A 181 -2.30 -13.98 7.55
CA LYS A 181 -2.25 -14.46 8.94
C LYS A 181 -0.81 -14.56 9.43
N LYS A 182 0.06 -15.17 8.62
CA LYS A 182 1.49 -15.36 8.96
C LYS A 182 2.19 -14.02 9.20
N THR A 183 1.90 -12.99 8.40
CA THR A 183 2.46 -11.64 8.57
C THR A 183 2.12 -11.01 9.93
N TYR A 184 0.91 -11.27 10.45
CA TYR A 184 0.43 -10.68 11.70
C TYR A 184 0.38 -11.68 12.87
N GLN A 185 1.09 -12.80 12.78
CA GLN A 185 1.07 -13.83 13.83
C GLN A 185 1.83 -13.43 15.10
N GLY A 186 2.65 -12.36 15.04
CA GLY A 186 3.38 -11.85 16.19
C GLY A 186 2.44 -11.37 17.29
N SER A 187 2.85 -11.58 18.54
CA SER A 187 2.12 -11.16 19.73
C SER A 187 2.82 -9.97 20.40
N PHE A 188 2.01 -9.14 21.06
CA PHE A 188 2.47 -8.14 22.00
C PHE A 188 2.08 -8.62 23.39
N GLY A 189 3.02 -8.63 24.33
CA GLY A 189 2.74 -8.87 25.74
C GLY A 189 2.23 -7.59 26.42
N PRO A 190 1.42 -7.71 27.49
CA PRO A 190 1.11 -6.55 28.33
C PRO A 190 2.39 -6.02 28.97
N VAL A 191 2.50 -4.70 29.07
CA VAL A 191 3.54 -4.07 29.89
C VAL A 191 3.04 -4.03 31.32
N TYR A 192 3.82 -4.59 32.24
CA TYR A 192 3.50 -4.53 33.66
C TYR A 192 3.60 -3.09 34.18
N GLY A 193 2.95 -2.81 35.31
CA GLY A 193 3.16 -1.55 36.02
C GLY A 193 4.63 -1.35 36.40
N GLU A 194 5.05 -0.09 36.55
CA GLU A 194 6.42 0.30 36.88
C GLU A 194 6.93 -0.39 38.17
N GLU A 195 6.01 -0.68 39.09
CA GLU A 195 6.27 -1.41 40.33
C GLU A 195 6.77 -2.85 40.14
N TYR A 196 6.63 -3.41 38.94
CA TYR A 196 7.09 -4.76 38.59
C TYR A 196 8.32 -4.75 37.66
N TRP A 197 8.89 -3.59 37.35
CA TRP A 197 10.04 -3.52 36.45
C TRP A 197 11.33 -3.87 37.16
N ASP A 198 12.23 -4.55 36.45
CA ASP A 198 13.55 -4.86 36.97
C ASP A 198 14.31 -3.55 37.28
N PRO A 199 15.10 -3.52 38.37
CA PRO A 199 15.95 -2.38 38.67
C PRO A 199 16.86 -2.05 37.48
N ILE A 200 16.96 -0.76 37.14
CA ILE A 200 17.88 -0.31 36.09
C ILE A 200 19.33 -0.47 36.54
N HIS A 201 20.14 -1.19 35.76
CA HIS A 201 21.57 -1.37 36.01
C HIS A 201 22.46 -0.34 35.28
N PHE A 202 21.86 0.76 34.83
CA PHE A 202 22.57 1.84 34.14
C PHE A 202 22.19 3.20 34.74
N GLU A 203 23.11 4.15 34.68
CA GLU A 203 22.86 5.54 35.04
C GLU A 203 22.47 6.35 33.80
N LEU A 204 21.36 7.08 33.88
CA LEU A 204 20.97 8.04 32.86
C LEU A 204 21.80 9.31 32.99
N VAL A 205 22.93 9.36 32.28
CA VAL A 205 23.78 10.56 32.23
C VAL A 205 23.23 11.52 31.18
N HIS A 206 22.72 12.67 31.63
CA HIS A 206 22.35 13.75 30.72
C HIS A 206 23.61 14.43 30.16
N ASN A 207 23.59 14.80 28.88
CA ASN A 207 24.71 15.56 28.31
C ASN A 207 24.67 17.02 28.81
N PRO A 208 25.63 17.47 29.64
CA PRO A 208 25.60 18.81 30.22
C PRO A 208 25.78 19.91 29.17
N THR A 209 26.45 19.63 28.04
CA THR A 209 26.65 20.62 26.96
C THR A 209 25.38 20.88 26.15
N LYS A 210 24.38 20.01 26.26
CA LYS A 210 23.07 20.17 25.61
C LYS A 210 22.03 20.88 26.49
N ARG A 211 22.34 21.12 27.77
CA ARG A 211 21.60 22.08 28.61
C ARG A 211 22.02 23.51 28.24
N THR A 212 21.71 23.96 27.04
CA THR A 212 21.60 25.40 26.83
C THR A 212 20.37 25.84 27.61
N SER A 213 20.59 26.52 28.75
CA SER A 213 19.63 27.46 29.32
C SER A 213 19.17 28.37 28.18
N ARG A 214 18.00 28.09 27.63
CA ARG A 214 17.36 28.95 26.63
C ARG A 214 16.25 29.66 27.38
N GLY A 215 16.23 30.99 27.25
CA GLY A 215 15.29 31.86 27.97
C GLY A 215 13.83 31.45 27.78
N PRO A 216 12.91 32.03 28.57
CA PRO A 216 11.50 31.69 28.54
C PRO A 216 10.92 31.84 27.13
N GLY A 217 10.38 30.75 26.58
CA GLY A 217 9.75 30.75 25.24
C GLY A 217 9.62 29.34 24.65
N ARG A 218 8.51 29.10 23.94
CA ARG A 218 8.29 27.83 23.23
C ARG A 218 9.19 27.78 22.00
N HIS A 219 9.97 26.71 21.84
CA HIS A 219 10.74 26.48 20.62
C HIS A 219 9.83 26.50 19.39
N THR A 220 10.11 27.43 18.48
CA THR A 220 9.53 27.47 17.14
C THR A 220 10.15 26.34 16.33
N THR A 221 9.32 25.39 15.88
CA THR A 221 9.79 24.33 15.00
C THR A 221 10.01 24.88 13.60
N THR A 222 11.20 24.66 13.02
CA THR A 222 11.50 24.97 11.61
C THR A 222 10.97 23.90 10.65
N ARG A 223 10.39 22.82 11.20
CA ARG A 223 9.90 21.67 10.43
C ARG A 223 8.54 21.98 9.81
N ILE A 224 8.45 21.82 8.49
CA ILE A 224 7.20 21.87 7.72
C ILE A 224 6.27 20.75 8.21
N GLN A 225 5.06 21.12 8.62
CA GLN A 225 4.05 20.15 9.05
C GLN A 225 3.56 19.32 7.87
N ASN A 226 3.40 18.02 8.08
CA ASN A 226 2.77 17.14 7.08
C ASN A 226 1.59 16.36 7.67
N GLU A 227 0.94 15.53 6.85
CA GLU A 227 -0.27 14.80 7.23
C GLU A 227 -0.10 13.88 8.44
N MET A 228 1.14 13.45 8.72
CA MET A 228 1.46 12.59 9.84
C MET A 228 1.54 13.35 11.18
N ASP A 229 1.58 14.68 11.16
CA ASP A 229 1.52 15.51 12.37
C ASP A 229 0.07 15.83 12.77
N ARG A 230 -0.91 15.58 11.89
CA ARG A 230 -2.34 15.85 12.13
C ARG A 230 -3.06 14.62 12.73
N PRO A 231 -3.82 14.75 13.83
CA PRO A 231 -4.63 13.67 14.37
C PRO A 231 -5.71 13.21 13.37
N GLN A 232 -6.06 11.92 13.37
CA GLN A 232 -6.97 11.31 12.39
C GLN A 232 -8.36 11.96 12.30
N ARG A 233 -8.89 12.51 13.40
CA ARG A 233 -10.19 13.20 13.41
C ARG A 233 -10.20 14.46 12.52
N TYR A 234 -9.13 15.26 12.57
CA TYR A 234 -9.00 16.49 11.79
C TYR A 234 -8.75 16.24 10.31
N ALA A 235 -8.03 15.16 9.97
CA ALA A 235 -7.78 14.80 8.57
C ALA A 235 -9.06 14.36 7.83
N ARG A 236 -10.02 13.71 8.51
CA ARG A 236 -11.31 13.31 7.91
C ARG A 236 -12.20 14.52 7.60
N GLN A 237 -12.26 15.51 8.49
CA GLN A 237 -13.04 16.73 8.29
C GLN A 237 -12.52 17.57 7.12
N GLN A 238 -11.21 17.71 6.96
CA GLN A 238 -10.63 18.43 5.81
C GLN A 238 -10.82 17.73 4.47
N ASN A 239 -10.79 16.39 4.43
CA ASN A 239 -11.07 15.66 3.19
C ASN A 239 -12.54 15.73 2.80
N GLN A 240 -13.47 15.77 3.77
CA GLN A 240 -14.89 16.00 3.50
C GLN A 240 -15.14 17.43 3.00
N ALA A 241 -14.48 18.44 3.58
CA ALA A 241 -14.61 19.84 3.16
C ALA A 241 -13.95 20.16 1.80
N ARG A 242 -13.08 19.27 1.27
CA ARG A 242 -12.48 19.40 -0.06
C ARG A 242 -13.29 18.70 -1.16
N GLN A 243 -14.27 17.88 -0.78
CA GLN A 243 -15.15 17.14 -1.68
C GLN A 243 -16.56 17.74 -1.76
N SER A 244 -16.80 18.82 -1.01
CA SER A 244 -18.02 19.63 -0.99
C SER A 244 -17.87 20.92 -1.77
#